data_AF-A0A818D959-F1
#
_entry.id   AF-A0A818D959-F1
#
_cell.length_a   1.000
_cell.length_b   1.000
_cell.length_c   1.000
_cell.angle_alpha   90.00
_cell.angle_beta   90.00
_cell.angle_gamma   90.00
#
_symmetry.space_group_name_H-M   'P 1'
#
loop_
_entity.id
_entity.type
_entity.pdbx_description
1 polymer ?
#
loop_
_entity_poly.entity_id
_entity_poly.type
_entity_poly.pdbx_seq_one_letter_code
_entity_poly.pdbx_strand_id
1 'polypeptide(L)'
;MQDNHESIIFIWFDPQDQSGLNLVGPLRAINHHVQAFIDSLTCINAIKSSKEKIFFITSSSDSELIATVHNLAPVEAMFILASNVESIKGDFPKLCGIYSQQEELFRELKEILDVFEQIQLESFAFEHDKVFLWSQLWKEE
;
A
#
# COMPACT_ATOMS: atom_id res chain seq x y z
N MET A 1 -8.38 -9.83 23.97
CA MET A 1 -7.41 -10.23 22.94
C MET A 1 -7.49 -9.16 21.87
N GLN A 2 -6.45 -8.36 21.75
CA GLN A 2 -6.40 -7.28 20.77
C GLN A 2 -5.63 -7.87 19.58
N ASP A 3 -6.36 -8.35 18.59
CA ASP A 3 -5.79 -8.78 17.32
C ASP A 3 -5.11 -7.56 16.71
N ASN A 4 -3.79 -7.48 16.87
CA ASN A 4 -2.98 -6.44 16.25
C ASN A 4 -2.62 -6.92 14.84
N HIS A 5 -3.63 -7.19 14.00
CA HIS A 5 -3.41 -7.28 12.57
C HIS A 5 -2.97 -5.89 12.12
N GLU A 6 -1.75 -5.76 11.59
CA GLU A 6 -1.34 -4.53 10.93
C GLU A 6 -2.23 -4.34 9.71
N SER A 7 -3.30 -3.57 9.92
CA SER A 7 -4.30 -3.23 8.91
C SER A 7 -3.66 -2.34 7.86
N ILE A 8 -3.89 -2.70 6.59
CA ILE A 8 -3.47 -1.91 5.43
C ILE A 8 -4.64 -1.03 5.03
N ILE A 9 -4.38 0.27 4.86
CA ILE A 9 -5.32 1.21 4.24
C ILE A 9 -4.88 1.48 2.81
N PHE A 10 -5.85 1.49 1.91
CA PHE A 10 -5.67 2.02 0.56
C PHE A 10 -6.00 3.51 0.55
N ILE A 11 -5.05 4.33 0.12
CA ILE A 11 -5.26 5.76 -0.08
C ILE A 11 -5.29 6.04 -1.57
N TRP A 12 -6.45 6.45 -2.07
CA TRP A 12 -6.65 6.90 -3.44
C TRP A 12 -6.53 8.42 -3.50
N PHE A 13 -5.56 8.94 -4.25
CA PHE A 13 -5.39 10.37 -4.48
C PHE A 13 -5.61 10.72 -5.95
N ASP A 14 -6.68 11.48 -6.22
CA ASP A 14 -7.00 11.99 -7.56
C ASP A 14 -7.29 13.49 -7.52
N PRO A 15 -6.28 14.35 -7.80
CA PRO A 15 -6.44 15.80 -7.69
C PRO A 15 -7.33 16.40 -8.76
N GLN A 16 -7.54 15.68 -9.86
CA GLN A 16 -8.36 16.15 -10.96
C GLN A 16 -9.83 15.79 -10.78
N ASP A 17 -10.17 14.99 -9.75
CA ASP A 17 -11.49 14.38 -9.54
C ASP A 17 -12.07 13.98 -10.90
N GLN A 18 -11.33 13.13 -11.64
CA GLN A 18 -11.74 12.72 -12.97
C GLN A 18 -13.03 11.92 -12.80
N SER A 19 -14.13 12.64 -12.94
CA SER A 19 -15.51 12.29 -12.58
C SER A 19 -16.07 11.10 -13.36
N GLY A 20 -15.24 10.40 -14.15
CA GLY A 20 -15.55 9.18 -14.87
C GLY A 20 -14.90 7.90 -14.31
N LEU A 21 -13.90 7.97 -13.42
CA LEU A 21 -13.21 6.79 -12.88
C LEU A 21 -13.36 6.73 -11.35
N ASN A 22 -14.55 6.36 -10.88
CA ASN A 22 -14.76 6.06 -9.47
C ASN A 22 -14.06 4.73 -9.11
N LEU A 23 -12.75 4.78 -8.88
CA LEU A 23 -11.95 3.62 -8.48
C LEU A 23 -12.23 3.18 -7.04
N VAL A 24 -12.89 4.00 -6.23
CA VAL A 24 -13.13 3.70 -4.82
C VAL A 24 -13.97 2.42 -4.66
N GLY A 25 -14.98 2.22 -5.51
CA GLY A 25 -15.80 1.01 -5.50
C GLY A 25 -14.98 -0.27 -5.79
N PRO A 26 -14.30 -0.34 -6.95
CA PRO A 26 -13.40 -1.45 -7.27
C PRO A 26 -12.28 -1.67 -6.25
N LEU A 27 -11.64 -0.61 -5.75
CA LEU A 27 -10.62 -0.71 -4.70
C LEU A 27 -11.20 -1.29 -3.40
N ARG A 28 -12.43 -0.94 -3.04
CA ARG A 28 -13.14 -1.50 -1.88
C ARG A 28 -13.49 -2.98 -2.01
N ALA A 29 -13.55 -3.49 -3.24
CA ALA A 29 -13.69 -4.92 -3.50
C ALA A 29 -12.38 -5.69 -3.29
N ILE A 30 -11.24 -5.00 -3.25
CA ILE A 30 -9.92 -5.56 -2.94
C ILE A 30 -9.64 -5.42 -1.44
N ASN A 31 -9.79 -4.22 -0.89
CA ASN A 31 -9.60 -3.94 0.53
C ASN A 31 -10.70 -2.99 1.01
N HIS A 32 -11.44 -3.37 2.05
CA HIS A 32 -12.55 -2.56 2.56
C HIS A 32 -12.14 -1.18 3.10
N HIS A 33 -10.89 -1.01 3.54
CA HIS A 33 -10.38 0.24 4.09
C HIS A 33 -9.77 1.12 3.00
N VAL A 34 -10.64 1.87 2.31
CA VAL A 34 -10.24 2.85 1.27
C VAL A 34 -10.61 4.27 1.67
N GLN A 35 -9.62 5.15 1.67
CA GLN A 35 -9.79 6.59 1.82
C GLN A 35 -9.45 7.30 0.51
N ALA A 36 -10.30 8.24 0.09
CA ALA A 36 -10.12 8.99 -1.15
C ALA A 36 -9.87 10.47 -0.86
N PHE A 37 -8.92 11.06 -1.57
CA PHE A 37 -8.53 12.46 -1.40
C PHE A 37 -8.36 13.13 -2.77
N ILE A 38 -8.73 14.41 -2.80
CA ILE A 38 -8.56 15.29 -3.97
C ILE A 38 -7.53 16.39 -3.64
N ASP A 39 -7.49 16.84 -2.38
CA ASP A 39 -6.52 17.82 -1.90
C ASP A 39 -5.24 17.14 -1.39
N SER A 40 -4.08 17.58 -1.89
CA SER A 40 -2.78 16.99 -1.57
C SER A 40 -2.39 17.21 -0.12
N LEU A 41 -2.70 18.39 0.45
CA LEU A 41 -2.36 18.71 1.83
C LEU A 41 -3.14 17.81 2.80
N THR A 42 -4.44 17.67 2.59
CA THR A 42 -5.30 16.78 3.38
C THR A 42 -4.85 15.32 3.26
N CYS A 43 -4.51 14.87 2.04
CA CYS A 43 -4.01 13.52 1.79
C CYS A 43 -2.70 13.25 2.56
N ILE A 44 -1.71 14.12 2.42
CA ILE A 44 -0.41 13.97 3.09
C ILE A 44 -0.56 14.01 4.61
N ASN A 45 -1.41 14.87 5.14
CA ASN A 45 -1.68 14.93 6.58
C ASN A 45 -2.34 13.65 7.09
N ALA A 46 -3.29 13.09 6.33
CA ALA A 46 -3.89 11.79 6.67
C ALA A 46 -2.83 10.69 6.71
N ILE A 47 -1.97 10.59 5.68
CA ILE A 47 -0.86 9.61 5.63
C ILE A 47 0.06 9.76 6.84
N LYS A 48 0.51 10.98 7.14
CA LYS A 48 1.42 11.26 8.27
C LYS A 48 0.82 10.90 9.63
N SER A 49 -0.50 11.06 9.78
CA SER A 49 -1.21 10.76 11.03
C SER A 49 -1.59 9.28 11.18
N SER A 50 -1.47 8.50 10.11
CA SER A 50 -1.82 7.08 10.10
C SER A 50 -0.88 6.27 10.97
N LYS A 51 -1.46 5.34 11.72
CA LYS A 51 -0.73 4.26 12.41
C LYS A 51 -0.73 2.96 11.61
N GLU A 52 -1.57 2.90 10.58
CA GLU A 52 -1.74 1.77 9.67
C GLU A 52 -0.80 1.90 8.48
N LYS A 53 -0.46 0.76 7.91
CA LYS A 53 0.35 0.67 6.69
C LYS A 53 -0.49 1.12 5.51
N ILE A 54 0.15 1.79 4.55
CA ILE A 54 -0.55 2.47 3.46
C ILE A 54 -0.05 1.95 2.13
N PHE A 55 -1.01 1.52 1.30
CA PHE A 55 -0.82 1.42 -0.14
C PHE A 55 -1.38 2.69 -0.75
N PHE A 56 -0.49 3.49 -1.32
CA PHE A 56 -0.85 4.75 -1.94
C PHE A 56 -1.09 4.56 -3.43
N ILE A 57 -2.27 4.94 -3.90
CA ILE A 57 -2.67 4.84 -5.29
C ILE A 57 -3.00 6.25 -5.78
N THR A 58 -2.48 6.66 -6.94
CA THR A 58 -2.78 7.99 -7.49
C THR A 58 -2.91 8.03 -9.00
N SER A 59 -3.72 8.94 -9.53
CA SER A 59 -3.74 9.32 -10.95
C SER A 59 -2.71 10.39 -11.32
N SER A 60 -2.07 11.00 -10.31
CA SER A 60 -1.14 12.11 -10.51
C SER A 60 0.26 11.61 -10.86
N SER A 61 0.88 12.26 -11.84
CA SER A 61 2.30 12.07 -12.17
C SER A 61 3.20 13.20 -11.67
N ASP A 62 2.72 13.96 -10.68
CA ASP A 62 3.49 14.99 -9.99
C ASP A 62 4.66 14.37 -9.21
N SER A 63 5.88 14.63 -9.67
CA SER A 63 7.11 14.11 -9.08
C SER A 63 7.36 14.61 -7.65
N GLU A 64 6.94 15.83 -7.30
CA GLU A 64 7.15 16.37 -5.95
C GLU A 64 6.25 15.65 -4.94
N LEU A 65 4.99 15.41 -5.32
CA LEU A 65 4.07 14.60 -4.54
C LEU A 65 4.59 13.18 -4.37
N ILE A 66 5.02 12.53 -5.46
CA ILE A 66 5.53 11.16 -5.43
C ILE A 66 6.73 11.06 -4.49
N ALA A 67 7.70 11.97 -4.62
CA ALA A 67 8.87 12.01 -3.74
C ALA A 67 8.49 12.27 -2.27
N THR A 68 7.51 13.14 -2.02
CA THR A 68 7.02 13.43 -0.67
C THR A 68 6.40 12.18 -0.04
N VAL A 69 5.47 11.54 -0.75
CA VAL A 69 4.73 10.36 -0.25
C VAL A 69 5.66 9.16 -0.06
N HIS A 70 6.59 8.95 -0.99
CA HIS A 70 7.60 7.89 -0.90
C HIS A 70 8.38 7.94 0.43
N ASN A 71 8.74 9.14 0.89
CA ASN A 71 9.52 9.32 2.11
C ASN A 71 8.70 9.19 3.41
N LEU A 72 7.38 9.00 3.32
CA LEU A 72 6.54 8.80 4.50
C LEU A 72 6.65 7.36 4.99
N ALA A 73 6.97 7.20 6.28
CA ALA A 73 7.17 5.89 6.89
C ALA A 73 5.95 4.95 6.78
N PRO A 74 4.69 5.42 6.94
CA PRO A 74 3.53 4.54 6.83
C PRO A 74 3.28 3.98 5.43
N VAL A 75 3.88 4.58 4.39
CA VAL A 75 3.68 4.13 3.00
C VAL A 75 4.60 2.94 2.74
N GLU A 76 4.01 1.80 2.41
CA GLU A 76 4.72 0.56 2.07
C GLU A 76 4.84 0.38 0.56
N ALA A 77 3.80 0.77 -0.17
CA ALA A 77 3.72 0.59 -1.62
C ALA A 77 3.02 1.78 -2.29
N MET A 78 3.45 2.10 -3.51
CA MET A 78 2.91 3.17 -4.33
C MET A 78 2.57 2.66 -5.73
N PHE A 79 1.41 3.08 -6.23
CA PHE A 79 0.88 2.70 -7.53
C PHE A 79 0.37 3.94 -8.25
N ILE A 80 0.72 4.10 -9.52
CA ILE A 80 0.35 5.28 -10.29
C ILE A 80 -0.47 4.85 -11.50
N LEU A 81 -1.69 5.35 -11.63
CA LEU A 81 -2.54 5.16 -12.80
C LEU A 81 -2.42 6.38 -13.71
N ALA A 82 -1.43 6.38 -14.60
CA ALA A 82 -1.19 7.47 -15.52
C ALA A 82 -0.82 6.95 -16.91
N SER A 83 -1.40 7.55 -17.95
CA SER A 83 -1.13 7.18 -19.33
C SER A 83 0.22 7.72 -19.84
N ASN A 84 0.85 8.65 -19.13
CA ASN A 84 2.09 9.33 -19.52
C ASN A 84 3.25 9.04 -18.54
N VAL A 85 4.05 8.03 -18.86
CA VAL A 85 5.17 7.55 -18.02
C VAL A 85 6.35 8.53 -17.98
N GLU A 86 6.48 9.44 -18.96
CA GLU A 86 7.69 10.24 -19.18
C GLU A 86 7.99 11.31 -18.10
N SER A 87 7.06 11.59 -17.17
CA SER A 87 7.20 12.69 -16.21
C SER A 87 7.81 12.31 -14.86
N ILE A 88 7.94 11.02 -14.52
CA ILE A 88 8.40 10.60 -13.19
C ILE A 88 9.89 10.32 -13.22
N LYS A 89 10.68 11.25 -12.69
CA LYS A 89 12.14 11.15 -12.60
C LYS A 89 12.56 10.92 -11.16
N GLY A 90 13.25 9.80 -10.91
CA GLY A 90 13.79 9.49 -9.58
C GLY A 90 13.89 7.99 -9.35
N ASP A 91 14.57 7.61 -8.27
CA ASP A 91 14.55 6.25 -7.74
C ASP A 91 13.58 6.22 -6.56
N PHE A 92 12.49 5.46 -6.73
CA PHE A 92 11.43 5.34 -5.74
C PHE A 92 11.23 3.86 -5.40
N PRO A 93 12.02 3.26 -4.50
CA PRO A 93 11.91 1.84 -4.13
C PRO A 93 10.51 1.37 -3.75
N LYS A 94 9.65 2.25 -3.20
CA LYS A 94 8.26 1.92 -2.86
C LYS A 94 7.29 2.00 -4.04
N LEU A 95 7.73 2.48 -5.20
CA LEU A 95 6.92 2.55 -6.41
C LEU A 95 6.87 1.17 -7.07
N CYS A 96 5.76 0.47 -6.90
CA CYS A 96 5.54 -0.85 -7.50
C CYS A 96 5.35 -0.76 -9.02
N GLY A 97 4.74 0.31 -9.50
CA GLY A 97 4.59 0.51 -10.94
C GLY A 97 3.75 1.72 -11.34
N ILE A 98 3.82 2.02 -12.64
CA ILE A 98 3.00 3.00 -13.33
C ILE A 98 2.18 2.24 -14.38
N TYR A 99 0.87 2.39 -14.29
CA TYR A 99 -0.11 1.61 -15.05
C TYR A 99 -0.91 2.54 -15.95
N SER A 100 -1.11 2.11 -17.18
CA SER A 100 -1.95 2.83 -18.14
C SER A 100 -3.41 2.36 -18.12
N GLN A 101 -3.66 1.17 -17.56
CA GLN A 101 -4.95 0.49 -17.51
C GLN A 101 -5.32 0.11 -16.07
N GLN A 102 -6.62 0.12 -15.76
CA GLN A 102 -7.11 -0.18 -14.41
C GLN A 102 -6.98 -1.67 -14.07
N GLU A 103 -7.20 -2.52 -15.06
CA GLU A 103 -7.13 -3.97 -14.92
C GLU A 103 -5.74 -4.42 -14.49
N GLU A 104 -4.70 -3.81 -15.10
CA GLU A 104 -3.31 -4.04 -14.73
C GLU A 104 -3.04 -3.58 -13.30
N LEU A 105 -3.43 -2.34 -12.96
CA LEU A 105 -3.31 -1.80 -11.61
C LEU A 105 -3.96 -2.72 -10.56
N PHE A 106 -5.19 -3.19 -10.82
CA PHE A 106 -5.93 -4.02 -9.88
C PHE A 106 -5.34 -5.42 -9.72
N ARG A 107 -4.77 -5.99 -10.79
CA ARG A 107 -4.06 -7.26 -10.70
C ARG A 107 -2.84 -7.11 -9.80
N GLU A 108 -1.99 -6.13 -10.06
CA GLU A 108 -0.77 -5.92 -9.27
C GLU A 108 -1.10 -5.52 -7.81
N LEU A 109 -2.13 -4.71 -7.57
CA LEU A 109 -2.58 -4.39 -6.21
C LEU A 109 -2.96 -5.63 -5.41
N LYS A 110 -3.66 -6.59 -6.03
CA LYS A 110 -4.03 -7.86 -5.38
C LYS A 110 -2.80 -8.70 -5.10
N GLU A 111 -1.93 -8.87 -6.10
CA GLU A 111 -0.71 -9.68 -5.93
C GLU A 111 0.20 -9.13 -4.83
N ILE A 112 0.41 -7.82 -4.77
CA ILE A 112 1.22 -7.19 -3.73
C ILE A 112 0.53 -7.27 -2.36
N LEU A 113 -0.80 -7.12 -2.29
CA LEU A 113 -1.56 -7.30 -1.06
C LEU A 113 -1.42 -8.73 -0.52
N ASP A 114 -1.63 -9.73 -1.37
CA ASP A 114 -1.53 -11.15 -1.02
C ASP A 114 -0.12 -11.49 -0.51
N VAL A 115 0.92 -10.98 -1.17
CA VAL A 115 2.32 -11.13 -0.71
C VAL A 115 2.51 -10.49 0.66
N PHE A 116 1.94 -9.30 0.89
CA PHE A 116 2.06 -8.61 2.17
C PHE A 116 1.37 -9.38 3.31
N GLU A 117 0.16 -9.89 3.05
CA GLU A 117 -0.60 -10.71 3.98
C GLU A 117 0.14 -12.03 4.29
N GLN A 118 0.72 -12.67 3.28
CA GLN A 118 1.52 -13.88 3.46
C GLN A 118 2.76 -13.63 4.33
N ILE A 119 3.52 -12.56 4.06
CA ILE A 119 4.70 -12.19 4.86
C ILE A 119 4.30 -11.91 6.31
N GLN A 120 3.17 -11.24 6.55
CA GLN A 120 2.66 -11.03 7.91
C GLN A 120 2.31 -12.35 8.62
N LEU A 121 1.64 -13.28 7.92
CA LEU A 121 1.31 -14.60 8.46
C LEU A 121 2.55 -15.42 8.80
N GLU A 122 3.56 -15.40 7.93
CA GLU A 122 4.84 -16.06 8.18
C GLU A 122 5.56 -15.45 9.39
N SER A 123 5.63 -14.13 9.47
CA SER A 123 6.20 -13.42 10.62
C SER A 123 5.49 -13.80 11.93
N PHE A 124 4.16 -13.87 11.91
CA PHE A 124 3.37 -14.27 13.06
C PHE A 124 3.63 -15.72 13.48
N ALA A 125 3.71 -16.64 12.50
CA ALA A 125 4.03 -18.04 12.74
C ALA A 125 5.40 -18.16 13.42
N PHE A 126 6.43 -17.49 12.91
CA PHE A 126 7.77 -17.51 13.50
C PHE A 126 7.84 -16.88 14.91
N GLU A 127 7.07 -15.81 15.18
CA GLU A 127 7.07 -15.19 16.51
C GLU A 127 6.38 -16.05 17.57
N HIS A 128 5.32 -16.78 17.20
CA HIS A 128 4.62 -17.70 18.10
C HIS A 128 5.35 -19.06 18.23
N ASP A 129 6.05 -19.50 17.18
CA ASP A 129 6.88 -20.72 17.19
C ASP A 129 8.28 -20.52 17.78
N LYS A 130 8.59 -19.38 18.43
CA LYS A 130 9.81 -19.32 19.27
C LYS A 130 9.79 -20.42 20.32
N VAL A 131 8.63 -20.70 20.92
CA VAL A 131 8.46 -21.84 21.87
C VAL A 131 8.70 -23.19 21.18
N PHE A 132 8.29 -23.34 19.91
CA PHE A 132 8.53 -24.55 19.13
C PHE A 132 10.01 -24.75 18.79
N LEU A 133 10.73 -23.69 18.37
CA LEU A 133 12.17 -23.73 18.14
C LEU A 133 12.96 -24.08 19.42
N TRP A 134 12.59 -23.50 20.57
CA TRP A 134 13.17 -23.89 21.87
C TRP A 134 12.86 -25.35 22.24
N SER A 135 11.67 -25.86 21.90
CA SER A 135 11.29 -27.26 22.17
C SER A 135 12.00 -28.29 21.29
N GLN A 136 12.48 -27.89 20.10
CA GLN A 136 13.30 -28.73 19.23
C GLN A 136 14.78 -28.72 19.65
N LEU A 137 15.29 -27.59 20.14
CA LEU A 137 16.66 -27.47 20.64
C LEU A 137 16.90 -28.22 21.96
N TRP A 138 15.85 -28.50 22.75
CA TRP A 138 15.93 -29.26 24.00
C TRP A 138 15.60 -30.75 23.86
N LYS A 139 15.42 -31.25 22.63
CA LYS A 139 15.28 -32.69 22.35
C LYS A 139 16.60 -33.39 22.01
N GLU A 140 17.72 -32.71 22.17
CA GLU A 140 19.04 -33.34 22.23
C GLU A 140 19.47 -33.48 23.69
N GLU A 141 18.93 -34.50 24.36
CA GLU A 141 19.60 -35.33 25.40
C GLU A 141 18.73 -36.55 25.76
#